data_AF-A0A9W9I3C0-F1
#
_entry.id   AF-A0A9W9I3C0-F1
#
_cell.length_a   1.000
_cell.length_b   1.000
_cell.length_c   1.000
_cell.angle_alpha   90.00
_cell.angle_beta   90.00
_cell.angle_gamma   90.00
#
_symmetry.space_group_name_H-M   'P 1'
#
loop_
_entity.id
_entity.type
_entity.pdbx_description
1 polymer ?
#
loop_
_entity_poly.entity_id
_entity_poly.type
_entity_poly.pdbx_seq_one_letter_code
_entity_poly.pdbx_strand_id
1 'polypeptide(L)'
;MSDFASALLSSFPVSLLVSGLLAMGLLSWVRPSGRISFFYAKDNKLVLTKKSSKPGALEQTSLIDICRDATPDTCHLNPLLFNGHLQTMYTVLKHDNVPVYYKRKIFEADSPMFSGTYAIDFAVQPYNMPPEGELTDQARKYTQPSGLPPRTSLYSEEELSSISSDDTKPMLVVLHGLSGGSHEVYLRHILSPLVADGAWEACVVTSRGCAQTKISTGVLYNARATWDVRQSVKWLRKTFPNRPLFGIGFSLGANILANYLGEEGDDCQLKAAVLCASPWNLDVSSVHLQSSWIGKEVYSKTMGSSMKRLFEAHVDEVSKNPRIDVEAIRAITYLHEFDRELQCPTWGYPTEGAYYRDAASTDAMLSIRIPFFTIQAEDDPIASRDALPFHEMTQTPYGVMLTTSWGGHLGWFELGGSRWFVKPVTNFLNKMAHEIDTQIPGVVEHLERLPGRIASHAGLGKDADMAPKPEFHPVNRKLDMKLPK
;
A
#
# COMPACT_ATOMS: atom_id res chain seq x y z
N MET A 1 -17.79 -8.30 10.16
CA MET A 1 -16.54 -8.90 10.66
C MET A 1 -16.79 -9.97 11.72
N SER A 2 -17.94 -10.01 12.41
CA SER A 2 -18.32 -11.11 13.32
C SER A 2 -18.54 -12.46 12.61
N ASP A 3 -19.12 -12.45 11.40
CA ASP A 3 -19.36 -13.68 10.62
C ASP A 3 -18.08 -14.33 10.07
N PHE A 4 -16.98 -13.57 10.00
CA PHE A 4 -15.66 -14.07 9.57
C PHE A 4 -15.07 -15.07 10.57
N ALA A 5 -15.26 -14.83 11.87
CA ALA A 5 -14.80 -15.73 12.92
C ALA A 5 -15.69 -16.98 13.05
N SER A 6 -17.00 -16.83 12.82
CA SER A 6 -17.98 -17.90 12.97
C SER A 6 -17.85 -19.00 11.92
N ALA A 7 -17.60 -18.63 10.65
CA ALA A 7 -17.41 -19.60 9.56
C ALA A 7 -16.07 -20.36 9.66
N LEU A 8 -15.04 -19.77 10.28
CA LEU A 8 -13.73 -20.40 10.50
C LEU A 8 -13.76 -21.41 11.65
N LEU A 9 -14.48 -21.10 12.74
CA LEU A 9 -14.59 -21.99 13.90
C LEU A 9 -15.43 -23.24 13.60
N SER A 10 -16.41 -23.15 12.70
CA SER A 10 -17.26 -24.29 12.32
C SER A 10 -16.57 -25.30 11.39
N SER A 11 -15.40 -24.95 10.82
CA SER A 11 -14.69 -25.78 9.83
C SER A 11 -13.48 -26.55 10.42
N PHE A 12 -13.18 -26.37 11.71
CA PHE A 12 -12.02 -27.00 12.37
C PHE A 12 -12.44 -27.70 13.67
N PRO A 13 -12.25 -29.02 13.83
CA PRO A 13 -12.44 -29.68 15.11
C PRO A 13 -11.30 -29.28 16.06
N VAL A 14 -11.57 -28.29 16.93
CA VAL A 14 -10.67 -27.77 17.97
C VAL A 14 -10.22 -28.85 18.97
N SER A 15 -10.90 -30.01 19.01
CA SER A 15 -10.64 -31.08 19.98
C SER A 15 -9.43 -31.99 19.67
N LEU A 16 -8.83 -31.91 18.48
CA LEU A 16 -7.68 -32.76 18.08
C LEU A 16 -6.30 -32.08 18.21
N LEU A 17 -6.25 -30.78 18.54
CA LEU A 17 -5.00 -30.04 18.70
C LEU A 17 -4.41 -30.12 20.13
N VAL A 18 -5.17 -30.62 21.10
CA VAL A 18 -4.77 -30.60 22.52
C VAL A 18 -4.15 -31.93 22.99
N SER A 19 -4.30 -33.03 22.24
CA SER A 19 -3.84 -34.36 22.66
C SER A 19 -2.50 -34.81 22.07
N GLY A 20 -1.89 -34.06 21.14
CA GLY A 20 -0.59 -34.38 20.55
C GLY A 20 0.63 -33.70 21.19
N LEU A 21 0.42 -32.76 22.13
CA LEU A 21 1.46 -31.83 22.61
C LEU A 21 2.13 -32.23 23.94
N LEU A 22 1.83 -33.40 24.51
CA LEU A 22 2.33 -33.79 25.84
C LEU A 22 3.37 -34.92 25.86
N ALA A 23 3.92 -35.32 24.72
CA ALA A 23 4.97 -36.33 24.69
C ALA A 23 6.03 -36.01 23.64
N MET A 24 6.93 -35.06 23.92
CA MET A 24 8.37 -35.13 23.56
C MET A 24 9.13 -34.08 24.37
N GLY A 25 9.76 -34.52 25.47
CA GLY A 25 10.92 -33.84 26.03
C GLY A 25 12.15 -34.09 25.14
N LEU A 26 13.08 -33.13 25.16
CA LEU A 26 14.25 -32.97 24.27
C LEU A 26 13.90 -32.28 22.95
N LEU A 27 14.28 -31.00 22.86
CA LEU A 27 14.92 -30.33 21.71
C LEU A 27 15.02 -28.84 22.07
N SER A 28 16.22 -28.41 22.49
CA SER A 28 16.66 -27.01 22.52
C SER A 28 16.82 -26.43 21.10
N TRP A 29 15.93 -26.77 20.18
CA TRP A 29 15.92 -26.23 18.83
C TRP A 29 15.32 -24.84 18.85
N VAL A 30 16.24 -23.87 18.93
CA VAL A 30 16.27 -22.61 18.18
C VAL A 30 14.90 -21.98 17.95
N ARG A 31 14.62 -20.85 18.62
CA ARG A 31 13.51 -19.95 18.24
C ARG A 31 13.55 -19.75 16.72
N PRO A 32 12.57 -20.24 15.93
CA PRO A 32 12.63 -20.11 14.49
C PRO A 32 12.68 -18.62 14.13
N SER A 33 13.78 -18.23 13.48
CA SER A 33 13.99 -16.88 12.98
C SER A 33 13.78 -16.89 11.48
N GLY A 34 12.93 -16.00 10.97
CA GLY A 34 12.73 -15.84 9.53
C GLY A 34 14.03 -15.42 8.86
N ARG A 35 14.41 -16.10 7.77
CA ARG A 35 15.57 -15.73 6.95
C ARG A 35 15.28 -14.39 6.29
N ILE A 36 16.14 -13.40 6.54
CA ILE A 36 16.07 -12.07 5.93
C ILE A 36 16.95 -12.05 4.67
N SER A 37 16.43 -11.54 3.56
CA SER A 37 17.18 -11.37 2.30
C SER A 37 16.93 -9.99 1.68
N PHE A 38 17.92 -9.47 0.94
CA PHE A 38 17.82 -8.21 0.22
C PHE A 38 18.08 -8.41 -1.28
N PHE A 39 17.20 -7.86 -2.11
CA PHE A 39 17.33 -7.82 -3.56
C PHE A 39 17.40 -6.37 -4.00
N TYR A 40 18.43 -6.01 -4.76
CA TYR A 40 18.76 -4.65 -5.15
C TYR A 40 19.78 -4.69 -6.31
N ALA A 41 19.94 -3.57 -7.01
CA ALA A 41 20.92 -3.45 -8.07
C ALA A 41 22.35 -3.37 -7.50
N LYS A 42 23.21 -4.31 -7.90
CA LYS A 42 24.57 -4.45 -7.31
C LYS A 42 25.60 -3.52 -7.92
N ASP A 43 25.47 -3.26 -9.22
CA ASP A 43 26.51 -2.61 -10.04
C ASP A 43 26.30 -1.10 -10.17
N ASN A 44 25.16 -0.59 -9.74
CA ASN A 44 24.66 0.76 -9.97
C ASN A 44 23.80 1.20 -8.79
N LYS A 45 24.41 1.42 -7.63
CA LYS A 45 23.69 1.76 -6.40
C LYS A 45 23.28 3.23 -6.41
N LEU A 46 22.14 3.53 -5.81
CA LEU A 46 21.77 4.90 -5.49
C LEU A 46 22.51 5.37 -4.23
N VAL A 47 23.31 6.42 -4.38
CA VAL A 47 24.05 7.09 -3.32
C VAL A 47 23.29 8.36 -2.90
N LEU A 48 23.11 8.52 -1.61
CA LEU A 48 22.34 9.59 -0.98
C LEU A 48 23.23 10.39 -0.04
N THR A 49 23.03 11.70 -0.01
CA THR A 49 23.80 12.62 0.84
C THR A 49 23.17 12.69 2.23
N LYS A 50 23.97 12.47 3.28
CA LYS A 50 23.55 12.65 4.67
C LYS A 50 23.52 14.14 5.02
N LYS A 51 22.62 14.52 5.92
CA LYS A 51 22.62 15.85 6.53
C LYS A 51 23.89 16.00 7.37
N SER A 52 24.73 16.97 7.02
CA SER A 52 25.98 17.24 7.74
C SER A 52 25.81 18.42 8.71
N SER A 53 26.37 18.29 9.90
CA SER A 53 26.52 19.39 10.87
C SER A 53 27.75 20.25 10.62
N LYS A 54 28.67 19.81 9.75
CA LYS A 54 29.93 20.51 9.42
C LYS A 54 29.88 21.08 7.99
N PRO A 55 30.01 22.40 7.80
CA PRO A 55 30.04 23.00 6.48
C PRO A 55 31.17 22.38 5.61
N GLY A 56 30.81 21.81 4.46
CA GLY A 56 31.77 21.31 3.46
C GLY A 56 32.11 19.81 3.49
N ALA A 57 31.65 19.05 4.49
CA ALA A 57 31.79 17.59 4.49
C ALA A 57 30.51 16.94 3.95
N LEU A 58 30.56 16.40 2.73
CA LEU A 58 29.50 15.59 2.15
C LEU A 58 29.70 14.13 2.58
N GLU A 59 29.02 13.71 3.65
CA GLU A 59 28.95 12.30 3.99
C GLU A 59 27.86 11.65 3.13
N GLN A 60 28.18 10.50 2.54
CA GLN A 60 27.29 9.77 1.64
C GLN A 60 27.00 8.37 2.19
N THR A 61 25.85 7.81 1.81
CA THR A 61 25.49 6.43 2.10
C THR A 61 24.69 5.86 0.94
N SER A 62 24.73 4.55 0.72
CA SER A 62 23.92 3.92 -0.31
C SER A 62 22.51 3.60 0.22
N LEU A 63 21.52 3.55 -0.68
CA LEU A 63 20.15 3.16 -0.31
C LEU A 63 20.10 1.78 0.36
N ILE A 64 20.88 0.82 -0.13
CA ILE A 64 20.94 -0.52 0.46
C ILE A 64 21.49 -0.51 1.89
N ASP A 65 22.48 0.34 2.18
CA ASP A 65 23.03 0.44 3.54
C ASP A 65 21.99 1.05 4.49
N ILE A 66 21.23 2.07 4.05
CA ILE A 66 20.11 2.61 4.83
C ILE A 66 19.07 1.51 5.12
N CYS A 67 18.69 0.73 4.11
CA CYS A 67 17.71 -0.35 4.27
C CYS A 67 18.19 -1.46 5.20
N ARG A 68 19.49 -1.82 5.15
CA ARG A 68 20.10 -2.78 6.07
C ARG A 68 20.13 -2.25 7.49
N ASP A 69 20.62 -1.03 7.68
CA ASP A 69 20.69 -0.38 9.00
C ASP A 69 19.30 -0.16 9.61
N ALA A 70 18.27 0.05 8.79
CA ALA A 70 16.90 0.15 9.24
C ALA A 70 16.33 -1.20 9.73
N THR A 71 16.84 -2.32 9.21
CA THR A 71 16.27 -3.65 9.40
C THR A 71 16.89 -4.35 10.61
N PRO A 72 16.10 -4.88 11.56
CA PRO A 72 16.63 -5.71 12.63
C PRO A 72 17.39 -6.93 12.10
N ASP A 73 18.52 -7.29 12.72
CA ASP A 73 19.37 -8.43 12.31
C ASP A 73 18.63 -9.79 12.33
N THR A 74 17.54 -9.88 13.09
CA THR A 74 16.77 -11.12 13.26
C THR A 74 15.28 -10.88 13.10
N CYS A 75 14.57 -11.88 12.55
CA CYS A 75 13.12 -11.88 12.38
C CYS A 75 12.49 -12.95 13.28
N HIS A 76 12.39 -12.67 14.58
CA HIS A 76 11.79 -13.59 15.55
C HIS A 76 10.27 -13.44 15.60
N LEU A 77 9.57 -14.34 14.93
CA LEU A 77 8.11 -14.35 14.89
C LEU A 77 7.52 -15.33 15.93
N ASN A 78 6.23 -15.19 16.20
CA ASN A 78 5.50 -16.03 17.13
C ASN A 78 5.48 -17.50 16.65
N PRO A 79 6.13 -18.45 17.36
CA PRO A 79 6.24 -19.84 16.93
C PRO A 79 4.88 -20.56 16.84
N LEU A 80 3.82 -20.05 17.45
CA LEU A 80 2.47 -20.59 17.31
C LEU A 80 1.83 -20.25 15.96
N LEU A 81 2.34 -19.24 15.26
CA LEU A 81 1.87 -18.79 13.95
C LEU A 81 2.80 -19.28 12.83
N PHE A 82 3.32 -20.51 12.94
CA PHE A 82 4.48 -21.08 12.22
C PHE A 82 4.42 -21.14 10.68
N ASN A 83 3.40 -20.58 10.05
CA ASN A 83 3.33 -20.41 8.60
C ASN A 83 2.55 -19.13 8.22
N GLY A 84 2.65 -18.76 6.95
CA GLY A 84 2.03 -17.55 6.42
C GLY A 84 0.51 -17.55 6.49
N HIS A 85 -0.15 -18.72 6.45
CA HIS A 85 -1.59 -18.80 6.62
C HIS A 85 -2.02 -18.38 8.03
N LEU A 86 -1.38 -18.92 9.07
CA LEU A 86 -1.68 -18.59 10.47
C LEU A 86 -1.36 -17.12 10.77
N GLN A 87 -0.23 -16.60 10.28
CA GLN A 87 0.09 -15.17 10.37
C GLN A 87 -1.00 -14.29 9.74
N THR A 88 -1.44 -14.65 8.52
CA THR A 88 -2.46 -13.90 7.78
C THR A 88 -3.82 -13.97 8.47
N MET A 89 -4.24 -15.16 8.93
CA MET A 89 -5.50 -15.34 9.65
C MET A 89 -5.51 -14.53 10.95
N TYR A 90 -4.41 -14.53 11.69
CA TYR A 90 -4.29 -13.77 12.92
C TYR A 90 -4.39 -12.25 12.69
N THR A 91 -3.93 -11.74 11.53
CA THR A 91 -4.14 -10.33 11.15
C THR A 91 -5.61 -9.93 11.13
N VAL A 92 -6.51 -10.82 10.72
CA VAL A 92 -7.94 -10.53 10.62
C VAL A 92 -8.65 -10.73 11.97
N LEU A 93 -8.19 -11.68 12.79
CA LEU A 93 -8.78 -11.97 14.10
C LEU A 93 -8.36 -10.99 15.20
N LYS A 94 -7.19 -10.36 15.07
CA LYS A 94 -6.64 -9.51 16.12
C LYS A 94 -7.24 -8.11 16.08
N HIS A 95 -7.92 -7.73 17.16
CA HIS A 95 -8.45 -6.39 17.37
C HIS A 95 -7.56 -5.61 18.34
N ASP A 96 -6.47 -5.04 17.82
CA ASP A 96 -5.63 -4.16 18.63
C ASP A 96 -6.24 -2.77 18.76
N ASN A 97 -6.23 -2.23 19.97
CA ASN A 97 -6.61 -0.84 20.24
C ASN A 97 -5.40 0.09 20.08
N VAL A 98 -4.98 0.35 18.84
CA VAL A 98 -3.90 1.31 18.53
C VAL A 98 -4.49 2.72 18.42
N PRO A 99 -4.16 3.67 19.33
CA PRO A 99 -4.91 4.90 19.51
C PRO A 99 -4.47 6.02 18.55
N VAL A 100 -4.74 5.84 17.25
CA VAL A 100 -4.58 6.92 16.26
C VAL A 100 -5.94 7.55 15.98
N TYR A 101 -5.99 8.89 16.01
CA TYR A 101 -7.19 9.69 15.79
C TYR A 101 -7.09 10.43 14.46
N TYR A 102 -8.22 10.63 13.80
CA TYR A 102 -8.26 11.18 12.46
C TYR A 102 -9.31 12.27 12.31
N LYS A 103 -9.00 13.28 11.50
CA LYS A 103 -9.99 14.16 10.91
C LYS A 103 -10.05 13.99 9.40
N ARG A 104 -11.25 13.76 8.90
CA ARG A 104 -11.53 13.49 7.49
C ARG A 104 -11.85 14.77 6.75
N LYS A 105 -11.20 14.94 5.59
CA LYS A 105 -11.56 15.93 4.57
C LYS A 105 -12.09 15.21 3.34
N ILE A 106 -13.22 15.68 2.82
CA ILE A 106 -13.75 15.25 1.51
C ILE A 106 -13.16 16.15 0.42
N PHE A 107 -12.78 15.52 -0.70
CA PHE A 107 -12.26 16.16 -1.89
C PHE A 107 -13.20 15.89 -3.07
N GLU A 108 -13.43 16.93 -3.86
CA GLU A 108 -13.97 16.79 -5.21
C GLU A 108 -12.82 16.45 -6.15
N ALA A 109 -13.00 15.41 -6.96
CA ALA A 109 -11.99 14.95 -7.90
C ALA A 109 -11.78 15.98 -9.02
N ASP A 110 -10.52 16.31 -9.33
CA ASP A 110 -10.17 17.29 -10.37
C ASP A 110 -9.99 16.67 -11.76
N SER A 111 -10.04 15.34 -11.85
CA SER A 111 -9.97 14.61 -13.11
C SER A 111 -11.31 14.67 -13.85
N PRO A 112 -11.34 15.15 -15.11
CA PRO A 112 -12.54 15.10 -15.93
C PRO A 112 -12.93 13.65 -16.29
N MET A 113 -11.98 12.72 -16.27
CA MET A 113 -12.21 11.29 -16.55
C MET A 113 -12.67 10.52 -15.32
N PHE A 114 -12.21 10.93 -14.13
CA PHE A 114 -12.48 10.25 -12.86
C PHE A 114 -13.16 11.20 -11.88
N SER A 115 -14.30 11.75 -12.27
CA SER A 115 -15.08 12.67 -11.44
C SER A 115 -15.67 11.98 -10.20
N GLY A 116 -16.14 12.78 -9.25
CA GLY A 116 -16.75 12.32 -8.00
C GLY A 116 -15.96 12.78 -6.78
N THR A 117 -16.17 12.11 -5.65
CA THR A 117 -15.55 12.47 -4.38
C THR A 117 -14.68 11.35 -3.83
N TYR A 118 -13.64 11.74 -3.11
CA TYR A 118 -12.83 10.84 -2.28
C TYR A 118 -12.49 11.52 -0.95
N ALA A 119 -11.89 10.78 -0.02
CA ALA A 119 -11.60 11.27 1.31
C ALA A 119 -10.13 11.12 1.68
N ILE A 120 -9.63 12.02 2.53
CA ILE A 120 -8.34 11.89 3.19
C ILE A 120 -8.54 12.02 4.70
N ASP A 121 -8.01 11.07 5.45
CA ASP A 121 -8.02 11.05 6.91
C ASP A 121 -6.68 11.53 7.45
N PHE A 122 -6.62 12.73 8.00
CA PHE A 122 -5.42 13.31 8.59
C PHE A 122 -5.28 12.83 10.02
N ALA A 123 -4.13 12.27 10.38
CA ALA A 123 -3.83 11.93 11.76
C ALA A 123 -3.75 13.21 12.60
N VAL A 124 -4.43 13.22 13.75
CA VAL A 124 -4.48 14.38 14.65
C VAL A 124 -4.22 13.95 16.09
N GLN A 125 -3.90 14.92 16.93
CA GLN A 125 -3.84 14.69 18.38
C GLN A 125 -5.20 14.20 18.91
N PRO A 126 -5.21 13.35 19.95
CA PRO A 126 -6.45 12.88 20.56
C PRO A 126 -7.39 14.04 20.91
N TYR A 127 -8.66 13.88 20.59
CA TYR A 127 -9.71 14.88 20.86
C TYR A 127 -10.96 14.19 21.39
N ASN A 128 -11.84 14.97 22.01
CA ASN A 128 -13.13 14.48 22.46
C ASN A 128 -14.00 14.18 21.24
N MET A 129 -14.33 12.90 21.05
CA MET A 129 -15.22 12.49 19.99
C MET A 129 -16.61 13.08 20.23
N PRO A 130 -17.32 13.52 19.16
CA PRO A 130 -18.72 13.84 19.27
C PRO A 130 -19.51 12.65 19.86
N PRO A 131 -20.59 12.88 20.61
CA PRO A 131 -21.47 11.82 21.10
C PRO A 131 -21.91 10.87 19.97
N GLU A 132 -21.96 9.56 20.22
CA GLU A 132 -22.43 8.58 19.24
C GLU A 132 -23.84 8.95 18.73
N GLY A 133 -24.00 9.04 17.41
CA GLY A 133 -25.28 9.37 16.78
C GLY A 133 -25.44 10.84 16.35
N GLU A 134 -24.58 11.76 16.81
CA GLU A 134 -24.52 13.14 16.31
C GLU A 134 -23.63 13.23 15.07
N LEU A 135 -23.97 12.48 14.02
CA LEU A 135 -23.51 12.86 12.68
C LEU A 135 -24.20 14.19 12.36
N THR A 136 -23.41 15.26 12.20
CA THR A 136 -23.94 16.50 11.61
C THR A 136 -24.59 16.16 10.27
N ASP A 137 -25.62 16.89 9.84
CA ASP A 137 -26.27 16.61 8.55
C ASP A 137 -25.28 16.66 7.37
N GLN A 138 -24.21 17.46 7.49
CA GLN A 138 -23.08 17.46 6.57
C GLN A 138 -22.32 16.13 6.54
N ALA A 139 -22.14 15.45 7.68
CA ALA A 139 -21.51 14.14 7.71
C ALA A 139 -22.34 13.09 6.99
N ARG A 140 -23.66 13.07 7.20
CA ARG A 140 -24.59 12.12 6.56
C ARG A 140 -24.59 12.20 5.03
N LYS A 141 -24.27 13.38 4.47
CA LYS A 141 -24.14 13.58 3.03
C LYS A 141 -23.06 12.68 2.43
N TYR A 142 -21.91 12.56 3.09
CA TYR A 142 -20.73 11.88 2.55
C TYR A 142 -20.45 10.51 3.16
N THR A 143 -21.17 10.14 4.22
CA THR A 143 -20.95 8.87 4.92
C THR A 143 -22.12 7.92 4.79
N GLN A 144 -21.82 6.63 4.87
CA GLN A 144 -22.81 5.56 5.00
C GLN A 144 -23.62 5.73 6.29
N PRO A 145 -24.83 5.13 6.41
CA PRO A 145 -25.63 5.21 7.63
C PRO A 145 -24.89 4.78 8.91
N SER A 146 -23.88 3.90 8.76
CA SER A 146 -22.96 3.48 9.84
C SER A 146 -22.05 4.59 10.39
N GLY A 147 -22.03 5.78 9.76
CA GLY A 147 -21.22 6.92 10.17
C GLY A 147 -19.77 6.83 9.72
N LEU A 148 -18.85 7.27 10.58
CA LEU A 148 -17.42 7.30 10.32
C LEU A 148 -16.72 6.11 11.01
N PRO A 149 -15.51 5.75 10.53
CA PRO A 149 -14.70 4.76 11.24
C PRO A 149 -14.39 5.22 12.68
N PRO A 150 -14.05 4.28 13.59
CA PRO A 150 -13.67 4.62 14.95
C PRO A 150 -12.55 5.66 15.01
N ARG A 151 -12.66 6.60 15.96
CA ARG A 151 -11.70 7.70 16.18
C ARG A 151 -11.56 8.66 14.98
N THR A 152 -12.62 8.81 14.20
CA THR A 152 -12.64 9.68 13.01
C THR A 152 -13.82 10.65 13.07
N SER A 153 -13.57 11.94 12.89
CA SER A 153 -14.61 12.97 12.67
C SER A 153 -14.32 13.72 11.38
N LEU A 154 -15.26 14.51 10.86
CA LEU A 154 -14.95 15.44 9.78
C LEU A 154 -14.23 16.67 10.32
N TYR A 155 -13.44 17.32 9.48
CA TYR A 155 -13.02 18.69 9.72
C TYR A 155 -14.20 19.66 9.58
N SER A 156 -14.27 20.68 10.44
CA SER A 156 -15.14 21.84 10.21
C SER A 156 -14.59 22.76 9.12
N GLU A 157 -15.40 23.68 8.58
CA GLU A 157 -14.93 24.67 7.59
C GLU A 157 -13.82 25.57 8.15
N GLU A 158 -13.94 25.99 9.42
CA GLU A 158 -12.93 26.77 10.12
C GLU A 158 -11.62 25.99 10.26
N GLU A 159 -11.71 24.72 10.68
CA GLU A 159 -10.54 23.85 10.78
C GLU A 159 -9.90 23.65 9.41
N LEU A 160 -10.68 23.39 8.35
CA LEU A 160 -10.16 23.27 6.98
C LEU A 160 -9.43 24.53 6.51
N SER A 161 -9.96 25.71 6.83
CA SER A 161 -9.37 26.99 6.43
C SER A 161 -8.05 27.29 7.14
N SER A 162 -7.82 26.66 8.31
CA SER A 162 -6.60 26.78 9.09
C SER A 162 -5.56 25.68 8.80
N ILE A 163 -5.88 24.68 7.97
CA ILE A 163 -4.92 23.67 7.52
C ILE A 163 -3.91 24.34 6.57
N SER A 164 -2.80 24.80 7.12
CA SER A 164 -1.62 25.26 6.41
C SER A 164 -0.41 25.08 7.32
N SER A 165 0.79 25.01 6.75
CA SER A 165 2.01 25.03 7.54
C SER A 165 3.21 25.36 6.68
N ASP A 166 4.08 26.22 7.23
CA ASP A 166 5.37 26.60 6.66
C ASP A 166 6.54 25.83 7.31
N ASP A 167 6.24 24.83 8.15
CA ASP A 167 7.26 24.00 8.79
C ASP A 167 7.82 22.92 7.86
N THR A 168 8.91 22.30 8.30
CA THR A 168 9.64 21.26 7.56
C THR A 168 9.37 19.84 8.11
N LYS A 169 8.37 19.67 8.97
CA LYS A 169 8.07 18.38 9.60
C LYS A 169 7.58 17.41 8.52
N PRO A 170 8.17 16.19 8.43
CA PRO A 170 7.82 15.23 7.40
C PRO A 170 6.36 14.78 7.53
N MET A 171 5.73 14.49 6.38
CA MET A 171 4.38 13.95 6.33
C MET A 171 4.36 12.62 5.58
N LEU A 172 3.73 11.62 6.18
CA LEU A 172 3.54 10.30 5.60
C LEU A 172 2.15 10.18 4.94
N VAL A 173 2.13 9.95 3.62
CA VAL A 173 0.93 9.67 2.82
C VAL A 173 0.73 8.16 2.74
N VAL A 174 -0.39 7.69 3.29
CA VAL A 174 -0.67 6.26 3.49
C VAL A 174 -1.77 5.79 2.54
N LEU A 175 -1.53 4.67 1.83
CA LEU A 175 -2.54 3.94 1.05
C LEU A 175 -2.87 2.60 1.72
N HIS A 176 -4.15 2.42 2.06
CA HIS A 176 -4.65 1.18 2.67
C HIS A 176 -4.83 0.04 1.64
N GLY A 177 -5.01 -1.18 2.14
CA GLY A 177 -5.27 -2.38 1.32
C GLY A 177 -6.72 -2.53 0.86
N LEU A 178 -7.07 -3.72 0.36
CA LEU A 178 -8.37 -4.02 -0.23
C LEU A 178 -9.54 -3.75 0.75
N SER A 179 -10.46 -2.87 0.37
CA SER A 179 -11.70 -2.52 1.09
C SER A 179 -11.51 -1.94 2.50
N GLY A 180 -10.30 -1.44 2.81
CA GLY A 180 -9.92 -0.97 4.13
C GLY A 180 -10.13 0.53 4.39
N GLY A 181 -9.22 1.15 5.13
CA GLY A 181 -9.25 2.58 5.45
C GLY A 181 -8.26 2.95 6.56
N SER A 182 -8.36 4.16 7.10
CA SER A 182 -7.57 4.62 8.26
C SER A 182 -7.76 3.81 9.55
N HIS A 183 -8.80 2.97 9.61
CA HIS A 183 -9.10 2.10 10.74
C HIS A 183 -8.28 0.80 10.79
N GLU A 184 -7.53 0.51 9.73
CA GLU A 184 -6.76 -0.72 9.60
C GLU A 184 -5.65 -0.81 10.65
N VAL A 185 -5.58 -1.95 11.33
CA VAL A 185 -4.67 -2.14 12.47
C VAL A 185 -3.21 -2.13 12.02
N TYR A 186 -2.88 -2.77 10.89
CA TYR A 186 -1.51 -2.85 10.38
C TYR A 186 -0.91 -1.46 10.09
N LEU A 187 -1.70 -0.52 9.56
CA LEU A 187 -1.20 0.82 9.28
C LEU A 187 -1.15 1.67 10.55
N ARG A 188 -2.07 1.48 11.50
CA ARG A 188 -2.02 2.19 12.79
C ARG A 188 -0.80 1.81 13.61
N HIS A 189 -0.32 0.56 13.51
CA HIS A 189 0.96 0.13 14.12
C HIS A 189 2.18 0.85 13.54
N ILE A 190 2.13 1.33 12.30
CA ILE A 190 3.17 2.21 11.73
C ILE A 190 2.98 3.65 12.18
N LEU A 191 1.74 4.15 12.11
CA LEU A 191 1.45 5.55 12.39
C LEU A 191 1.67 5.92 13.85
N SER A 192 1.21 5.08 14.78
CA SER A 192 1.25 5.35 16.22
C SER A 192 2.65 5.76 16.72
N PRO A 193 3.75 5.03 16.43
CA PRO A 193 5.08 5.46 16.87
C PRO A 193 5.62 6.68 16.12
N LEU A 194 5.22 6.92 14.87
CA LEU A 194 5.71 8.05 14.08
C LEU A 194 5.09 9.39 14.51
N VAL A 195 3.81 9.39 14.86
CA VAL A 195 3.07 10.63 15.19
C VAL A 195 3.04 10.93 16.69
N ALA A 196 3.48 10.01 17.55
CA ALA A 196 3.33 10.09 19.01
C ALA A 196 4.02 11.32 19.65
N ASP A 197 5.21 11.68 19.16
CA ASP A 197 6.00 12.82 19.65
C ASP A 197 5.77 14.10 18.83
N GLY A 198 4.89 14.04 17.84
CA GLY A 198 4.66 15.14 16.90
C GLY A 198 5.82 15.38 15.93
N ALA A 199 6.77 14.45 15.76
CA ALA A 199 7.86 14.55 14.79
C ALA A 199 7.42 14.25 13.34
N TRP A 200 6.26 13.61 13.15
CA TRP A 200 5.63 13.38 11.86
C TRP A 200 4.18 13.84 11.84
N GLU A 201 3.73 14.30 10.68
CA GLU A 201 2.31 14.25 10.33
C GLU A 201 2.03 13.00 9.49
N ALA A 202 0.77 12.61 9.41
CA ALA A 202 0.35 11.57 8.49
C ALA A 202 -1.06 11.81 7.96
N CYS A 203 -1.32 11.30 6.77
CA CYS A 203 -2.67 11.23 6.21
C CYS A 203 -2.89 9.90 5.50
N VAL A 204 -4.13 9.42 5.51
CA VAL A 204 -4.53 8.19 4.82
C VAL A 204 -5.47 8.57 3.69
N VAL A 205 -5.05 8.33 2.45
CA VAL A 205 -5.92 8.50 1.29
C VAL A 205 -6.92 7.34 1.29
N THR A 206 -8.19 7.67 1.48
CA THR A 206 -9.27 6.70 1.54
C THR A 206 -9.80 6.48 0.13
N SER A 207 -9.69 5.23 -0.33
CA SER A 207 -10.19 4.81 -1.63
C SER A 207 -11.71 5.00 -1.73
N ARG A 208 -12.20 5.32 -2.92
CA ARG A 208 -13.63 5.56 -3.16
C ARG A 208 -14.51 4.39 -2.70
N GLY A 209 -15.53 4.71 -1.91
CA GLY A 209 -16.44 3.73 -1.29
C GLY A 209 -15.94 3.14 0.03
N CYS A 210 -14.66 3.30 0.36
CA CYS A 210 -14.05 2.68 1.53
C CYS A 210 -14.21 3.52 2.80
N ALA A 211 -13.91 2.90 3.94
CA ALA A 211 -13.96 3.54 5.27
C ALA A 211 -15.27 4.30 5.53
N GLN A 212 -16.39 3.69 5.15
CA GLN A 212 -17.76 4.24 5.28
C GLN A 212 -18.00 5.56 4.50
N THR A 213 -17.14 5.89 3.52
CA THR A 213 -17.34 7.05 2.62
C THR A 213 -18.23 6.64 1.45
N LYS A 214 -19.30 7.38 1.19
CA LYS A 214 -20.14 7.21 0.00
C LYS A 214 -19.38 7.64 -1.25
N ILE A 215 -19.60 6.93 -2.36
CA ILE A 215 -19.25 7.44 -3.69
C ILE A 215 -20.31 8.43 -4.18
N SER A 216 -19.89 9.37 -5.02
CA SER A 216 -20.77 10.32 -5.70
C SER A 216 -20.91 10.06 -7.21
N THR A 217 -20.23 9.03 -7.71
CA THR A 217 -20.32 8.54 -9.09
C THR A 217 -20.35 7.01 -9.07
N GLY A 218 -20.77 6.38 -10.16
CA GLY A 218 -20.83 4.90 -10.27
C GLY A 218 -19.47 4.20 -10.36
N VAL A 219 -18.40 4.84 -9.89
CA VAL A 219 -17.01 4.37 -10.00
C VAL A 219 -16.42 4.17 -8.61
N LEU A 220 -16.22 2.90 -8.24
CA LEU A 220 -15.38 2.51 -7.11
C LEU A 220 -13.89 2.62 -7.48
N TYR A 221 -13.01 2.45 -6.49
CA TYR A 221 -11.58 2.30 -6.74
C TYR A 221 -11.24 0.90 -7.30
N ASN A 222 -10.04 0.80 -7.88
CA ASN A 222 -9.46 -0.46 -8.35
C ASN A 222 -7.92 -0.45 -8.18
N ALA A 223 -7.24 -1.50 -8.61
CA ALA A 223 -5.78 -1.64 -8.49
C ALA A 223 -4.96 -0.59 -9.27
N ARG A 224 -5.61 0.15 -10.19
CA ARG A 224 -5.05 1.16 -11.08
C ARG A 224 -5.31 2.59 -10.58
N ALA A 225 -5.91 2.76 -9.40
CA ALA A 225 -6.42 4.03 -8.88
C ALA A 225 -5.39 5.06 -8.44
N THR A 226 -4.56 5.55 -9.39
CA THR A 226 -3.49 6.52 -9.12
C THR A 226 -3.96 7.98 -9.12
N TRP A 227 -5.14 8.28 -9.69
CA TRP A 227 -5.61 9.66 -9.87
C TRP A 227 -5.91 10.37 -8.54
N ASP A 228 -6.58 9.71 -7.58
CA ASP A 228 -6.88 10.30 -6.28
C ASP A 228 -5.60 10.50 -5.46
N VAL A 229 -4.62 9.60 -5.61
CA VAL A 229 -3.29 9.72 -4.99
C VAL A 229 -2.55 10.93 -5.56
N ARG A 230 -2.54 11.08 -6.89
CA ARG A 230 -1.92 12.22 -7.58
C ARG A 230 -2.54 13.54 -7.15
N GLN A 231 -3.86 13.63 -7.10
CA GLN A 231 -4.54 14.83 -6.64
C GLN A 231 -4.23 15.11 -5.16
N SER A 232 -4.22 14.07 -4.31
CA SER A 232 -3.87 14.20 -2.89
C SER A 232 -2.46 14.79 -2.72
N VAL A 233 -1.46 14.23 -3.40
CA VAL A 233 -0.07 14.69 -3.29
C VAL A 233 0.09 16.11 -3.83
N LYS A 234 -0.56 16.46 -4.96
CA LYS A 234 -0.57 17.83 -5.49
C LYS A 234 -1.18 18.82 -4.49
N TRP A 235 -2.30 18.46 -3.86
CA TRP A 235 -2.92 19.28 -2.84
C TRP A 235 -2.01 19.43 -1.62
N LEU A 236 -1.40 18.34 -1.13
CA LEU A 236 -0.48 18.38 0.01
C LEU A 236 0.74 19.26 -0.26
N ARG A 237 1.37 19.16 -1.44
CA ARG A 237 2.49 20.02 -1.81
C ARG A 237 2.08 21.50 -1.87
N LYS A 238 0.88 21.80 -2.34
CA LYS A 238 0.35 23.17 -2.38
C LYS A 238 0.06 23.72 -0.98
N THR A 239 -0.57 22.92 -0.13
CA THR A 239 -0.99 23.30 1.23
C THR A 239 0.19 23.35 2.21
N PHE A 240 1.21 22.51 2.00
CA PHE A 240 2.38 22.37 2.86
C PHE A 240 3.68 22.46 2.04
N PRO A 241 4.04 23.65 1.55
CA PRO A 241 5.11 23.81 0.56
C PRO A 241 6.47 23.29 1.04
N ASN A 242 6.80 23.47 2.32
CA ASN A 242 8.10 23.14 2.90
C ASN A 242 8.19 21.71 3.45
N ARG A 243 7.07 21.00 3.59
CA ARG A 243 7.07 19.66 4.18
C ARG A 243 7.64 18.62 3.21
N PRO A 244 8.60 17.80 3.63
CA PRO A 244 8.96 16.58 2.92
C PRO A 244 7.78 15.60 2.95
N LEU A 245 7.38 15.09 1.79
CA LEU A 245 6.29 14.12 1.68
C LEU A 245 6.89 12.72 1.46
N PHE A 246 6.39 11.73 2.18
CA PHE A 246 6.80 10.33 2.06
C PHE A 246 5.57 9.47 1.75
N GLY A 247 5.76 8.35 1.05
CA GLY A 247 4.68 7.42 0.72
C GLY A 247 4.78 6.11 1.49
N ILE A 248 3.65 5.52 1.85
CA ILE A 248 3.58 4.11 2.23
C ILE A 248 2.29 3.48 1.70
N GLY A 249 2.40 2.28 1.14
CA GLY A 249 1.26 1.50 0.69
C GLY A 249 1.29 0.09 1.28
N PHE A 250 0.10 -0.47 1.50
CA PHE A 250 -0.09 -1.82 2.01
C PHE A 250 -0.94 -2.65 1.05
N SER A 251 -0.51 -3.87 0.73
CA SER A 251 -1.28 -4.78 -0.14
C SER A 251 -1.67 -4.09 -1.45
N LEU A 252 -2.96 -4.04 -1.80
CA LEU A 252 -3.45 -3.33 -2.98
C LEU A 252 -3.03 -1.84 -3.02
N GLY A 253 -2.95 -1.17 -1.86
CA GLY A 253 -2.45 0.21 -1.76
C GLY A 253 -0.96 0.32 -2.09
N ALA A 254 -0.16 -0.73 -1.84
CA ALA A 254 1.23 -0.78 -2.28
C ALA A 254 1.33 -0.90 -3.81
N ASN A 255 0.47 -1.70 -4.44
CA ASN A 255 0.40 -1.79 -5.90
C ASN A 255 0.00 -0.45 -6.53
N ILE A 256 -1.02 0.22 -5.98
CA ILE A 256 -1.45 1.54 -6.44
C ILE A 256 -0.32 2.57 -6.27
N LEU A 257 0.36 2.57 -5.11
CA LEU A 257 1.47 3.48 -4.86
C LEU A 257 2.62 3.24 -5.84
N ALA A 258 2.99 1.99 -6.09
CA ALA A 258 4.05 1.66 -7.04
C ALA A 258 3.73 2.13 -8.48
N ASN A 259 2.48 1.96 -8.94
CA ASN A 259 2.03 2.51 -10.22
C ASN A 259 2.10 4.04 -10.24
N TYR A 260 1.62 4.71 -9.20
CA TYR A 260 1.72 6.17 -9.07
C TYR A 260 3.18 6.64 -9.13
N LEU A 261 4.08 6.02 -8.37
CA LEU A 261 5.51 6.36 -8.37
C LEU A 261 6.15 6.15 -9.74
N GLY A 262 5.79 5.08 -10.44
CA GLY A 262 6.29 4.80 -11.78
C GLY A 262 5.76 5.76 -12.84
N GLU A 263 4.51 6.21 -12.71
CA GLU A 263 3.90 7.23 -13.57
C GLU A 263 4.49 8.61 -13.38
N GLU A 264 4.70 9.04 -12.13
CA GLU A 264 5.31 10.34 -11.87
C GLU A 264 6.81 10.34 -12.23
N GLY A 265 7.50 9.21 -12.08
CA GLY A 265 8.92 9.10 -12.42
C GLY A 265 9.75 10.21 -11.77
N ASP A 266 10.46 10.96 -12.60
CA ASP A 266 11.31 12.09 -12.18
C ASP A 266 10.51 13.29 -11.59
N ASP A 267 9.23 13.42 -11.93
CA ASP A 267 8.35 14.49 -11.43
C ASP A 267 7.72 14.17 -10.06
N CYS A 268 8.02 12.99 -9.50
CA CYS A 268 7.43 12.54 -8.24
C CYS A 268 7.75 13.49 -7.08
N GLN A 269 6.70 13.97 -6.42
CA GLN A 269 6.81 14.93 -5.30
C GLN A 269 7.15 14.28 -3.96
N LEU A 270 7.13 12.95 -3.88
CA LEU A 270 7.49 12.19 -2.68
C LEU A 270 9.02 12.01 -2.61
N LYS A 271 9.59 12.03 -1.40
CA LYS A 271 11.04 11.95 -1.18
C LYS A 271 11.55 10.52 -1.01
N ALA A 272 10.72 9.64 -0.47
CA ALA A 272 10.93 8.19 -0.47
C ALA A 272 9.58 7.48 -0.26
N ALA A 273 9.53 6.18 -0.54
CA ALA A 273 8.34 5.39 -0.34
C ALA A 273 8.61 4.01 0.27
N VAL A 274 7.59 3.45 0.93
CA VAL A 274 7.61 2.07 1.45
C VAL A 274 6.45 1.26 0.87
N LEU A 275 6.72 0.04 0.40
CA LEU A 275 5.72 -0.86 -0.20
C LEU A 275 5.65 -2.16 0.60
N CYS A 276 4.56 -2.38 1.33
CA CYS A 276 4.40 -3.54 2.20
C CYS A 276 3.43 -4.56 1.57
N ALA A 277 3.87 -5.82 1.43
CA ALA A 277 3.05 -6.93 0.94
C ALA A 277 2.37 -6.65 -0.42
N SER A 278 3.05 -5.98 -1.35
CA SER A 278 2.49 -5.59 -2.66
C SER A 278 2.22 -6.81 -3.55
N PRO A 279 1.01 -6.97 -4.12
CA PRO A 279 0.73 -7.97 -5.14
C PRO A 279 1.21 -7.49 -6.52
N TRP A 280 2.53 -7.42 -6.71
CA TRP A 280 3.20 -6.82 -7.88
C TRP A 280 2.69 -7.29 -9.24
N ASN A 281 2.42 -8.58 -9.37
CA ASN A 281 1.81 -9.18 -10.55
C ASN A 281 0.43 -9.73 -10.16
N LEU A 282 -0.62 -9.01 -10.55
CA LEU A 282 -2.01 -9.31 -10.19
C LEU A 282 -2.52 -10.58 -10.88
N ASP A 283 -2.06 -10.87 -12.09
CA ASP A 283 -2.49 -12.05 -12.85
C ASP A 283 -1.96 -13.32 -12.18
N VAL A 284 -0.65 -13.34 -11.87
CA VAL A 284 -0.02 -14.44 -11.13
C VAL A 284 -0.62 -14.59 -9.73
N SER A 285 -0.84 -13.47 -9.01
CA SER A 285 -1.49 -13.50 -7.69
C SER A 285 -2.91 -14.05 -7.75
N SER A 286 -3.68 -13.71 -8.80
CA SER A 286 -5.04 -14.23 -8.99
C SER A 286 -5.05 -15.73 -9.28
N VAL A 287 -4.14 -16.21 -10.14
CA VAL A 287 -3.96 -17.66 -10.39
C VAL A 287 -3.53 -18.38 -9.12
N HIS A 288 -2.59 -17.81 -8.36
CA HIS A 288 -2.14 -18.37 -7.09
C HIS A 288 -3.30 -18.56 -6.10
N LEU A 289 -4.13 -17.53 -5.92
CA LEU A 289 -5.33 -17.60 -5.09
C LEU A 289 -6.31 -18.67 -5.57
N GLN A 290 -6.33 -19.04 -6.85
CA GLN A 290 -7.22 -20.08 -7.37
C GLN A 290 -6.60 -21.49 -7.35
N SER A 291 -5.27 -21.58 -7.19
CA SER A 291 -4.50 -22.82 -7.37
C SER A 291 -4.62 -23.82 -6.22
N SER A 292 -5.13 -23.41 -5.06
CA SER A 292 -5.29 -24.27 -3.89
C SER A 292 -6.67 -24.11 -3.27
N TRP A 293 -7.13 -25.13 -2.53
CA TRP A 293 -8.41 -25.07 -1.83
C TRP A 293 -8.46 -23.91 -0.82
N ILE A 294 -7.39 -23.72 -0.02
CA ILE A 294 -7.31 -22.62 0.94
C ILE A 294 -7.25 -21.25 0.24
N GLY A 295 -6.49 -21.17 -0.86
CA GLY A 295 -6.47 -20.00 -1.75
C GLY A 295 -7.88 -19.61 -2.17
N LYS A 296 -8.61 -20.55 -2.76
CA LYS A 296 -9.87 -20.28 -3.44
C LYS A 296 -11.04 -20.12 -2.46
N GLU A 297 -11.22 -21.10 -1.59
CA GLU A 297 -12.38 -21.20 -0.69
C GLU A 297 -12.25 -20.36 0.57
N VAL A 298 -11.03 -19.97 0.97
CA VAL A 298 -10.82 -19.07 2.10
C VAL A 298 -10.48 -17.67 1.61
N TYR A 299 -9.34 -17.47 0.95
CA TYR A 299 -8.87 -16.11 0.65
C TYR A 299 -9.67 -15.43 -0.46
N SER A 300 -9.76 -16.04 -1.65
CA SER A 300 -10.46 -15.45 -2.80
C SER A 300 -11.94 -15.22 -2.51
N LYS A 301 -12.59 -16.20 -1.86
CA LYS A 301 -13.99 -16.09 -1.40
C LYS A 301 -14.21 -14.99 -0.36
N THR A 302 -13.31 -14.86 0.62
CA THR A 302 -13.41 -13.79 1.64
C THR A 302 -13.24 -12.41 1.00
N MET A 303 -12.24 -12.26 0.14
CA MET A 303 -12.01 -11.00 -0.59
C MET A 303 -13.19 -10.65 -1.50
N GLY A 304 -13.72 -11.63 -2.26
CA GLY A 304 -14.92 -11.47 -3.07
C GLY A 304 -16.14 -11.04 -2.25
N SER A 305 -16.36 -11.67 -1.09
CA SER A 305 -17.43 -11.29 -0.16
C SER A 305 -17.26 -9.88 0.40
N SER A 306 -16.02 -9.44 0.69
CA SER A 306 -15.76 -8.07 1.14
C SER A 306 -16.07 -7.04 0.04
N MET A 307 -15.66 -7.34 -1.19
CA MET A 307 -15.91 -6.48 -2.35
C MET A 307 -17.40 -6.43 -2.73
N LYS A 308 -18.11 -7.57 -2.65
CA LYS A 308 -19.57 -7.62 -2.80
C LYS A 308 -20.28 -6.76 -1.76
N ARG A 309 -19.86 -6.80 -0.49
CA ARG A 309 -20.40 -5.92 0.55
C ARG A 309 -20.12 -4.44 0.26
N LEU A 310 -18.93 -4.12 -0.24
CA LEU A 310 -18.59 -2.76 -0.68
C LEU A 310 -19.51 -2.29 -1.81
N PHE A 311 -19.79 -3.17 -2.78
CA PHE A 311 -20.74 -2.91 -3.86
C PHE A 311 -22.16 -2.68 -3.33
N GLU A 312 -22.69 -3.57 -2.46
CA GLU A 312 -24.05 -3.42 -1.92
C GLU A 312 -24.23 -2.10 -1.16
N ALA A 313 -23.19 -1.63 -0.46
CA ALA A 313 -23.22 -0.33 0.22
C ALA A 313 -23.34 0.86 -0.75
N HIS A 314 -23.09 0.67 -2.04
CA HIS A 314 -23.07 1.72 -3.06
C HIS A 314 -23.88 1.37 -4.32
N VAL A 315 -24.74 0.35 -4.25
CA VAL A 315 -25.45 -0.20 -5.42
C VAL A 315 -26.28 0.86 -6.14
N ASP A 316 -26.88 1.80 -5.40
CA ASP A 316 -27.70 2.88 -5.96
C ASP A 316 -26.92 3.81 -6.90
N GLU A 317 -25.63 4.03 -6.63
CA GLU A 317 -24.77 4.85 -7.49
C GLU A 317 -24.11 4.02 -8.59
N VAL A 318 -23.62 2.81 -8.26
CA VAL A 318 -22.91 1.94 -9.21
C VAL A 318 -23.85 1.44 -10.31
N SER A 319 -25.10 1.10 -9.98
CA SER A 319 -26.10 0.58 -10.93
C SER A 319 -26.58 1.62 -11.96
N LYS A 320 -26.25 2.91 -11.78
CA LYS A 320 -26.52 3.95 -12.79
C LYS A 320 -25.68 3.75 -14.06
N ASN A 321 -24.58 3.01 -14.00
CA ASN A 321 -23.79 2.65 -15.17
C ASN A 321 -24.49 1.49 -15.92
N PRO A 322 -24.98 1.69 -17.16
CA PRO A 322 -25.77 0.69 -17.88
C PRO A 322 -24.98 -0.57 -18.28
N ARG A 323 -23.64 -0.56 -18.12
CA ARG A 323 -22.79 -1.73 -18.34
C ARG A 323 -22.78 -2.70 -17.15
N ILE A 324 -23.38 -2.32 -16.03
CA ILE A 324 -23.34 -3.10 -14.80
C ILE A 324 -24.56 -4.01 -14.71
N ASP A 325 -24.31 -5.31 -14.58
CA ASP A 325 -25.33 -6.30 -14.21
C ASP A 325 -25.28 -6.53 -12.69
N VAL A 326 -26.27 -5.95 -12.00
CA VAL A 326 -26.39 -6.02 -10.54
C VAL A 326 -26.59 -7.46 -10.07
N GLU A 327 -27.35 -8.27 -10.81
CA GLU A 327 -27.66 -9.64 -10.40
C GLU A 327 -26.46 -10.56 -10.64
N ALA A 328 -25.68 -10.34 -11.70
CA ALA A 328 -24.40 -11.01 -11.89
C ALA A 328 -23.42 -10.72 -10.74
N ILE A 329 -23.29 -9.46 -10.31
CA ILE A 329 -22.44 -9.09 -9.17
C ILE A 329 -22.96 -9.72 -7.87
N ARG A 330 -24.28 -9.80 -7.69
CA ARG A 330 -24.89 -10.50 -6.55
C ARG A 330 -24.66 -12.00 -6.59
N ALA A 331 -24.45 -12.60 -7.75
CA ALA A 331 -24.16 -14.02 -7.87
C ALA A 331 -22.68 -14.37 -7.59
N ILE A 332 -21.76 -13.40 -7.55
CA ILE A 332 -20.34 -13.68 -7.37
C ILE A 332 -20.03 -14.30 -6.01
N THR A 333 -19.03 -15.19 -6.02
CA THR A 333 -18.47 -15.85 -4.84
C THR A 333 -17.01 -15.44 -4.62
N TYR A 334 -16.24 -15.29 -5.69
CA TYR A 334 -14.79 -15.12 -5.64
C TYR A 334 -14.33 -13.73 -6.13
N LEU A 335 -13.14 -13.31 -5.73
CA LEU A 335 -12.60 -11.99 -6.06
C LEU A 335 -12.49 -11.75 -7.58
N HIS A 336 -12.01 -12.74 -8.34
CA HIS A 336 -11.83 -12.58 -9.79
C HIS A 336 -13.15 -12.42 -10.54
N GLU A 337 -14.24 -12.98 -10.01
CA GLU A 337 -15.59 -12.76 -10.54
C GLU A 337 -16.05 -11.33 -10.26
N PHE A 338 -15.77 -10.77 -9.08
CA PHE A 338 -16.04 -9.35 -8.82
C PHE A 338 -15.29 -8.44 -9.80
N ASP A 339 -14.01 -8.74 -10.07
CA ASP A 339 -13.22 -7.97 -11.02
C ASP A 339 -13.79 -8.09 -12.45
N ARG A 340 -14.29 -9.27 -12.83
CA ARG A 340 -14.95 -9.48 -14.13
C ARG A 340 -16.29 -8.77 -14.24
N GLU A 341 -17.17 -8.92 -13.25
CA GLU A 341 -18.55 -8.46 -13.32
C GLU A 341 -18.72 -6.98 -12.95
N LEU A 342 -17.77 -6.38 -12.21
CA LEU A 342 -17.82 -4.96 -11.86
C LEU A 342 -16.67 -4.15 -12.46
N GLN A 343 -15.42 -4.55 -12.22
CA GLN A 343 -14.27 -3.72 -12.63
C GLN A 343 -14.15 -3.67 -14.15
N CYS A 344 -14.23 -4.81 -14.84
CA CYS A 344 -14.14 -4.84 -16.29
C CYS A 344 -15.19 -3.95 -16.99
N PRO A 345 -16.50 -4.07 -16.70
CA PRO A 345 -17.50 -3.22 -17.33
C PRO A 345 -17.42 -1.76 -16.87
N THR A 346 -17.01 -1.46 -15.63
CA THR A 346 -16.80 -0.07 -15.20
C THR A 346 -15.69 0.61 -16.00
N TRP A 347 -14.58 -0.09 -16.19
CA TRP A 347 -13.33 0.47 -16.73
C TRP A 347 -13.08 0.14 -18.20
N GLY A 348 -13.99 -0.60 -18.85
CA GLY A 348 -13.87 -0.99 -20.25
C GLY A 348 -12.79 -2.03 -20.52
N TYR A 349 -12.44 -2.86 -19.52
CA TYR A 349 -11.57 -4.01 -19.77
C TYR A 349 -12.38 -5.14 -20.41
N PRO A 350 -11.85 -5.81 -21.45
CA PRO A 350 -12.56 -6.91 -22.09
C PRO A 350 -12.54 -8.22 -21.28
N THR A 351 -11.58 -8.36 -20.35
CA THR A 351 -11.39 -9.53 -19.48
C THR A 351 -10.70 -9.10 -18.20
N GLU A 352 -10.87 -9.84 -17.11
CA GLU A 352 -10.14 -9.61 -15.86
C GLU A 352 -8.63 -9.76 -16.03
N GLY A 353 -8.17 -10.66 -16.91
CA GLY A 353 -6.74 -10.77 -17.24
C GLY A 353 -6.19 -9.51 -17.92
N ALA A 354 -6.98 -8.85 -18.78
CA ALA A 354 -6.59 -7.57 -19.36
C ALA A 354 -6.52 -6.46 -18.30
N TYR A 355 -7.43 -6.47 -17.33
CA TYR A 355 -7.38 -5.58 -16.16
C TYR A 355 -6.14 -5.86 -15.30
N TYR A 356 -5.86 -7.11 -14.95
CA TYR A 356 -4.73 -7.49 -14.10
C TYR A 356 -3.39 -7.14 -14.73
N ARG A 357 -3.22 -7.39 -16.04
CA ARG A 357 -2.01 -6.97 -16.75
C ARG A 357 -1.83 -5.47 -16.73
N ASP A 358 -2.91 -4.70 -16.96
CA ASP A 358 -2.85 -3.23 -16.97
C ASP A 358 -2.55 -2.64 -15.59
N ALA A 359 -3.14 -3.20 -14.54
CA ALA A 359 -3.03 -2.69 -13.18
C ALA A 359 -1.85 -3.24 -12.37
N ALA A 360 -1.14 -4.25 -12.87
CA ALA A 360 0.09 -4.76 -12.24
C ALA A 360 1.18 -3.69 -12.18
N SER A 361 1.92 -3.67 -11.07
CA SER A 361 2.97 -2.67 -10.79
C SER A 361 4.39 -3.15 -11.07
N THR A 362 4.56 -4.37 -11.57
CA THR A 362 5.88 -4.96 -11.90
C THR A 362 6.67 -4.09 -12.86
N ASP A 363 6.06 -3.65 -13.96
CA ASP A 363 6.74 -2.80 -14.96
C ASP A 363 6.89 -1.37 -14.44
N ALA A 364 5.85 -0.80 -13.82
CA ALA A 364 5.88 0.57 -13.31
C ALA A 364 7.03 0.81 -12.32
N MET A 365 7.41 -0.22 -11.54
CA MET A 365 8.56 -0.18 -10.65
C MET A 365 9.87 0.24 -11.32
N LEU A 366 10.08 -0.14 -12.59
CA LEU A 366 11.28 0.21 -13.36
C LEU A 366 11.34 1.69 -13.73
N SER A 367 10.19 2.39 -13.66
CA SER A 367 10.10 3.84 -13.89
C SER A 367 10.17 4.67 -12.61
N ILE A 368 10.23 4.05 -11.42
CA ILE A 368 10.36 4.81 -10.16
C ILE A 368 11.74 5.50 -10.12
N ARG A 369 11.76 6.78 -9.71
CA ARG A 369 12.98 7.62 -9.64
C ARG A 369 13.26 8.21 -8.27
N ILE A 370 12.57 7.72 -7.24
CA ILE A 370 12.82 8.08 -5.85
C ILE A 370 13.21 6.83 -5.06
N PRO A 371 13.96 6.95 -3.96
CA PRO A 371 14.25 5.82 -3.07
C PRO A 371 12.97 5.10 -2.62
N PHE A 372 12.89 3.80 -2.83
CA PHE A 372 11.78 3.01 -2.32
C PHE A 372 12.22 1.69 -1.69
N PHE A 373 11.59 1.36 -0.57
CA PHE A 373 11.88 0.17 0.22
C PHE A 373 10.67 -0.76 0.28
N THR A 374 10.84 -2.04 -0.04
CA THR A 374 9.71 -2.97 -0.15
C THR A 374 9.90 -4.13 0.80
N ILE A 375 8.83 -4.51 1.50
CA ILE A 375 8.85 -5.59 2.50
C ILE A 375 7.85 -6.66 2.08
N GLN A 376 8.36 -7.88 1.88
CA GLN A 376 7.59 -9.03 1.40
C GLN A 376 7.87 -10.27 2.26
N ALA A 377 6.86 -11.11 2.46
CA ALA A 377 7.03 -12.43 3.06
C ALA A 377 7.02 -13.48 1.95
N GLU A 378 8.00 -14.37 1.91
CA GLU A 378 8.08 -15.42 0.88
C GLU A 378 6.97 -16.48 1.05
N ASP A 379 6.34 -16.55 2.23
CA ASP A 379 5.22 -17.44 2.52
C ASP A 379 3.85 -16.72 2.56
N ASP A 380 3.78 -15.52 2.00
CA ASP A 380 2.54 -14.76 1.86
C ASP A 380 1.53 -15.53 0.97
N PRO A 381 0.32 -15.88 1.50
CA PRO A 381 -0.67 -16.66 0.75
C PRO A 381 -1.49 -15.83 -0.24
N ILE A 382 -1.26 -14.51 -0.31
CA ILE A 382 -1.97 -13.56 -1.18
C ILE A 382 -0.98 -12.94 -2.18
N ALA A 383 0.07 -12.28 -1.69
CA ALA A 383 1.13 -11.71 -2.52
C ALA A 383 2.22 -12.77 -2.75
N SER A 384 1.88 -13.78 -3.55
CA SER A 384 2.69 -14.99 -3.73
C SER A 384 4.15 -14.68 -4.13
N ARG A 385 5.08 -15.50 -3.65
CA ARG A 385 6.51 -15.42 -4.00
C ARG A 385 6.76 -15.41 -5.52
N ASP A 386 5.98 -16.18 -6.27
CA ASP A 386 6.12 -16.31 -7.72
C ASP A 386 5.67 -15.05 -8.49
N ALA A 387 4.90 -14.17 -7.83
CA ALA A 387 4.50 -12.87 -8.35
C ALA A 387 5.51 -11.76 -7.99
N LEU A 388 6.58 -12.05 -7.21
CA LEU A 388 7.54 -11.05 -6.78
C LEU A 388 8.56 -10.75 -7.88
N PRO A 389 8.82 -9.46 -8.17
CA PRO A 389 9.68 -9.04 -9.27
C PRO A 389 11.16 -9.03 -8.85
N PHE A 390 11.68 -10.19 -8.44
CA PHE A 390 13.06 -10.34 -7.94
C PHE A 390 14.09 -9.87 -8.96
N HIS A 391 13.89 -10.20 -10.24
CA HIS A 391 14.83 -9.85 -11.29
C HIS A 391 14.76 -8.35 -11.56
N GLU A 392 13.57 -7.80 -11.78
CA GLU A 392 13.34 -6.38 -12.06
C GLU A 392 13.86 -5.50 -10.91
N MET A 393 13.72 -5.93 -9.65
CA MET A 393 14.28 -5.23 -8.49
C MET A 393 15.81 -5.09 -8.56
N THR A 394 16.51 -6.06 -9.16
CA THR A 394 17.97 -5.98 -9.35
C THR A 394 18.39 -5.07 -10.50
N GLN A 395 17.42 -4.56 -11.29
CA GLN A 395 17.71 -3.68 -12.43
C GLN A 395 17.51 -2.20 -12.09
N THR A 396 16.76 -1.88 -11.03
CA THR A 396 16.51 -0.49 -10.60
C THR A 396 17.47 -0.04 -9.50
N PRO A 397 18.15 1.10 -9.66
CA PRO A 397 19.05 1.62 -8.62
C PRO A 397 18.27 2.23 -7.44
N TYR A 398 16.99 2.56 -7.65
CA TYR A 398 16.13 3.27 -6.70
C TYR A 398 15.40 2.35 -5.72
N GLY A 399 15.47 1.03 -5.91
CA GLY A 399 14.68 0.06 -5.17
C GLY A 399 15.52 -0.91 -4.33
N VAL A 400 15.01 -1.23 -3.15
CA VAL A 400 15.49 -2.35 -2.33
C VAL A 400 14.30 -3.20 -1.88
N MET A 401 14.33 -4.50 -2.15
CA MET A 401 13.37 -5.46 -1.63
C MET A 401 13.96 -6.27 -0.49
N LEU A 402 13.38 -6.11 0.69
CA LEU A 402 13.54 -6.99 1.83
C LEU A 402 12.52 -8.14 1.73
N THR A 403 12.99 -9.38 1.77
CA THR A 403 12.14 -10.54 2.02
C THR A 403 12.43 -11.19 3.35
N THR A 404 11.38 -11.72 3.98
CA THR A 404 11.50 -12.70 5.07
C THR A 404 10.97 -14.05 4.59
N SER A 405 11.59 -15.17 5.00
CA SER A 405 11.08 -16.50 4.66
C SER A 405 9.71 -16.82 5.28
N TRP A 406 9.31 -16.05 6.29
CA TRP A 406 8.07 -16.23 7.05
C TRP A 406 7.54 -14.86 7.45
N GLY A 407 6.22 -14.67 7.36
CA GLY A 407 5.54 -13.45 7.80
C GLY A 407 4.06 -13.41 7.44
N GLY A 408 3.61 -14.15 6.41
CA GLY A 408 2.25 -14.07 5.89
C GLY A 408 1.87 -12.68 5.34
N HIS A 409 0.63 -12.53 4.91
CA HIS A 409 0.13 -11.27 4.35
C HIS A 409 -0.10 -10.24 5.45
N LEU A 410 0.76 -9.22 5.49
CA LEU A 410 0.71 -8.16 6.50
C LEU A 410 0.63 -8.72 7.93
N GLY A 411 1.33 -9.83 8.22
CA GLY A 411 1.30 -10.51 9.51
C GLY A 411 2.48 -10.13 10.40
N TRP A 412 3.59 -10.84 10.22
CA TRP A 412 4.86 -10.70 10.94
C TRP A 412 4.68 -10.55 12.46
N PHE A 413 3.75 -11.29 13.05
CA PHE A 413 3.49 -11.18 14.48
C PHE A 413 4.65 -11.76 15.29
N GLU A 414 5.14 -10.96 16.22
CA GLU A 414 6.09 -11.35 17.26
C GLU A 414 5.32 -11.89 18.48
N LEU A 415 6.04 -12.53 19.41
CA LEU A 415 5.47 -12.85 20.72
C LEU A 415 5.04 -11.55 21.43
N GLY A 416 3.84 -11.53 22.02
CA GLY A 416 3.24 -10.30 22.57
C GLY A 416 2.38 -9.53 21.56
N GLY A 417 2.37 -9.93 20.29
CA GLY A 417 1.44 -9.43 19.29
C GLY A 417 1.88 -8.14 18.58
N SER A 418 3.07 -7.60 18.86
CA SER A 418 3.68 -6.60 17.97
C SER A 418 3.97 -7.21 16.60
N ARG A 419 4.27 -6.35 15.62
CA ARG A 419 4.53 -6.76 14.25
C ARG A 419 5.97 -6.40 13.89
N TRP A 420 6.76 -7.39 13.52
CA TRP A 420 8.18 -7.22 13.26
C TRP A 420 8.46 -6.17 12.17
N PHE A 421 7.66 -6.17 11.09
CA PHE A 421 7.86 -5.25 9.97
C PHE A 421 7.69 -3.77 10.33
N VAL A 422 7.11 -3.44 11.50
CA VAL A 422 6.98 -2.05 11.95
C VAL A 422 8.36 -1.40 12.09
N LYS A 423 9.34 -2.13 12.65
CA LYS A 423 10.70 -1.64 12.91
C LYS A 423 11.45 -1.24 11.62
N PRO A 424 11.62 -2.13 10.60
CA PRO A 424 12.29 -1.74 9.37
C PRO A 424 11.59 -0.59 8.64
N VAL A 425 10.25 -0.53 8.66
CA VAL A 425 9.50 0.57 8.03
C VAL A 425 9.76 1.91 8.73
N THR A 426 9.53 1.99 10.04
CA THR A 426 9.65 3.26 10.77
C THR A 426 11.10 3.73 10.84
N ASN A 427 12.06 2.81 10.99
CA ASN A 427 13.48 3.14 10.94
C ASN A 427 13.89 3.70 9.58
N PHE A 428 13.48 3.06 8.48
CA PHE A 428 13.78 3.57 7.13
C PHE A 428 13.19 4.96 6.91
N LEU A 429 11.93 5.17 7.26
CA LEU A 429 11.27 6.47 7.15
C LEU A 429 11.98 7.55 7.98
N ASN A 430 12.32 7.25 9.24
CA ASN A 430 13.05 8.17 10.11
C ASN A 430 14.44 8.50 9.57
N LYS A 431 15.18 7.50 9.07
CA LYS A 431 16.49 7.73 8.44
C LYS A 431 16.38 8.65 7.22
N MET A 432 15.46 8.35 6.31
CA MET A 432 15.25 9.18 5.12
C MET A 432 14.79 10.60 5.46
N ALA A 433 13.94 10.78 6.47
CA ALA A 433 13.45 12.10 6.85
C ALA A 433 14.46 12.93 7.64
N HIS A 434 15.21 12.30 8.55
CA HIS A 434 16.00 13.00 9.56
C HIS A 434 17.51 12.94 9.32
N GLU A 435 18.01 11.87 8.70
CA GLU A 435 19.46 11.68 8.45
C GLU A 435 19.87 12.03 7.00
N ILE A 436 18.96 11.96 6.04
CA ILE A 436 19.25 12.20 4.60
C ILE A 436 18.80 13.60 4.16
N ASP A 437 19.67 14.30 3.42
CA ASP A 437 19.31 15.56 2.78
C ASP A 437 18.52 15.31 1.49
N THR A 438 17.20 15.32 1.61
CA THR A 438 16.27 15.04 0.51
C THR A 438 16.12 16.20 -0.49
N GLN A 439 16.84 17.31 -0.30
CA GLN A 439 16.92 18.40 -1.29
C GLN A 439 18.06 18.17 -2.30
N ILE A 440 19.06 17.38 -1.93
CA ILE A 440 20.15 16.99 -2.84
C ILE A 440 19.71 15.70 -3.55
N PRO A 441 19.56 15.69 -4.88
CA PRO A 441 19.22 14.48 -5.63
C PRO A 441 20.24 13.37 -5.39
N GLY A 442 19.76 12.13 -5.28
CA GLY A 442 20.64 10.97 -5.21
C GLY A 442 21.40 10.77 -6.52
N VAL A 443 22.59 10.20 -6.43
CA VAL A 443 23.46 9.91 -7.58
C VAL A 443 23.52 8.41 -7.79
N VAL A 444 23.24 7.94 -9.00
CA VAL A 444 23.39 6.53 -9.37
C VAL A 444 24.85 6.28 -9.76
N GLU A 445 25.51 5.38 -9.04
CA GLU A 445 26.86 4.91 -9.41
C GLU A 445 26.82 4.16 -10.75
N HIS A 446 27.88 4.28 -11.54
CA HIS A 446 28.04 3.55 -12.80
C HIS A 446 26.79 3.60 -13.70
N LEU A 447 26.25 4.81 -13.92
CA LEU A 447 25.03 5.04 -14.71
C LEU A 447 25.09 4.35 -16.09
N GLU A 448 26.29 4.26 -16.68
CA GLU A 448 26.55 3.58 -17.95
C GLU A 448 26.26 2.07 -17.95
N ARG A 449 26.16 1.46 -16.76
CA ARG A 449 25.91 0.02 -16.57
C ARG A 449 24.44 -0.31 -16.32
N LEU A 450 23.54 0.67 -16.33
CA LEU A 450 22.10 0.42 -16.20
C LEU A 450 21.60 -0.54 -17.29
N PRO A 451 21.06 -1.71 -16.91
CA PRO A 451 20.58 -2.71 -17.87
C PRO A 451 19.43 -2.15 -18.70
N GLY A 452 19.52 -2.30 -20.03
CA GLY A 452 18.48 -1.91 -20.98
C GLY A 452 18.07 -0.45 -20.83
N ARG A 453 18.91 0.50 -21.28
CA ARG A 453 18.68 1.96 -21.33
C ARG A 453 17.23 2.36 -21.00
N ILE A 454 16.93 2.50 -19.71
CA ILE A 454 15.61 2.93 -19.26
C ILE A 454 15.49 4.39 -19.69
N ALA A 455 14.51 4.66 -20.54
CA ALA A 455 14.27 5.83 -21.40
C ALA A 455 14.41 7.26 -20.82
N SER A 456 14.81 7.47 -19.57
CA SER A 456 14.72 8.80 -18.94
C SER A 456 15.94 9.27 -18.16
N HIS A 457 17.06 8.55 -18.13
CA HIS A 457 18.27 9.13 -17.54
C HIS A 457 18.80 10.26 -18.44
N ALA A 458 18.32 11.48 -18.18
CA ALA A 458 18.59 12.71 -18.91
C ALA A 458 20.06 13.20 -18.82
N GLY A 459 21.01 12.30 -18.62
CA GLY A 459 22.43 12.59 -18.40
C GLY A 459 23.37 12.13 -19.52
N LEU A 460 22.93 11.29 -20.46
CA LEU A 460 23.77 10.90 -21.59
C LEU A 460 23.27 11.64 -22.82
N GLY A 461 24.09 12.59 -23.28
CA GLY A 461 23.91 13.27 -24.55
C GLY A 461 23.57 12.25 -25.64
N LYS A 462 22.70 12.67 -26.57
CA LYS A 462 22.33 11.90 -27.76
C LYS A 462 23.56 11.12 -28.25
N ASP A 463 23.53 9.80 -28.15
CA ASP A 463 24.49 8.97 -28.87
C ASP A 463 24.35 9.35 -30.34
N ALA A 464 25.27 10.17 -30.83
CA ALA A 464 25.13 10.86 -32.10
C ALA A 464 25.24 9.92 -33.30
N ASP A 465 25.40 8.61 -33.08
CA ASP A 465 25.82 7.66 -34.11
C ASP A 465 25.20 6.26 -33.98
N MET A 466 24.02 6.13 -33.37
CA MET A 466 23.28 4.87 -33.34
C MET A 466 21.91 5.04 -33.99
N ALA A 467 21.58 4.16 -34.93
CA ALA A 467 20.24 4.05 -35.50
C ALA A 467 19.17 3.98 -34.39
N PRO A 468 17.95 4.49 -34.61
CA PRO A 468 16.86 4.44 -33.63
C PRO A 468 16.70 3.01 -33.10
N LYS A 469 16.81 2.84 -31.78
CA LYS A 469 16.62 1.54 -31.12
C LYS A 469 15.17 1.45 -30.61
N PRO A 470 14.53 0.27 -30.66
CA PRO A 470 13.29 0.03 -29.94
C PRO A 470 13.47 0.38 -28.46
N GLU A 471 12.57 1.19 -27.92
CA GLU A 471 12.64 1.70 -26.55
C GLU A 471 11.56 1.03 -25.69
N PHE A 472 11.96 0.46 -24.56
CA PHE A 472 11.02 -0.10 -23.59
C PHE A 472 10.51 1.03 -22.69
N HIS A 473 9.20 1.29 -22.74
CA HIS A 473 8.52 2.22 -21.86
C HIS A 473 7.71 1.45 -20.81
N PRO A 474 8.13 1.39 -19.55
CA PRO A 474 7.46 0.59 -18.53
C PRO A 474 6.03 1.05 -18.20
N VAL A 475 5.67 2.28 -18.59
CA VAL A 475 4.40 2.95 -18.22
C VAL A 475 3.48 3.26 -19.40
N ASN A 476 3.78 2.80 -20.62
CA ASN A 476 2.92 3.02 -21.79
C ASN A 476 1.64 2.16 -21.69
N ARG A 477 0.67 2.58 -20.86
CA ARG A 477 -0.56 1.83 -20.62
C ARG A 477 -1.77 2.73 -20.38
N LYS A 478 -2.78 2.54 -21.26
CA LYS A 478 -4.22 2.93 -21.28
C LYS A 478 -4.77 4.21 -20.64
N LEU A 479 -4.13 4.87 -19.68
CA LEU A 479 -4.70 6.07 -19.03
C LEU A 479 -4.90 7.26 -19.99
N ASP A 480 -4.35 7.19 -21.21
CA ASP A 480 -4.59 8.17 -22.29
C ASP A 480 -5.81 7.85 -23.17
N MET A 481 -6.56 6.77 -22.91
CA MET A 481 -7.75 6.44 -23.69
C MET A 481 -8.93 7.34 -23.32
N LYS A 482 -9.28 8.26 -24.23
CA LYS A 482 -10.51 9.07 -24.15
C LYS A 482 -11.73 8.15 -24.07
N LEU A 483 -12.60 8.36 -23.08
CA LEU A 483 -13.91 7.71 -23.03
C LEU A 483 -14.68 8.02 -24.34
N PRO A 484 -15.45 7.06 -24.89
CA PRO A 484 -16.36 7.37 -25.97
C PRO A 484 -17.30 8.50 -25.53
N LYS A 485 -17.44 9.51 -26.38
CA LYS A 485 -18.38 10.63 -26.16
C LYS A 485 -19.81 10.15 -26.07
#